data_AF-A0AA84ZC88-F1
#
_entry.id   AF-A0AA84ZC88-F1
#
_cell.length_a   1.000
_cell.length_b   1.000
_cell.length_c   1.000
_cell.angle_alpha   90.00
_cell.angle_beta   90.00
_cell.angle_gamma   90.00
#
_symmetry.space_group_name_H-M   'P 1'
#
loop_
_entity.id
_entity.type
_entity.pdbx_description
1 polymer ?
#
loop_
_entity_poly.entity_id
_entity_poly.type
_entity_poly.pdbx_seq_one_letter_code
_entity_poly.pdbx_strand_id
1 'polypeptide(L)'
;MLDNLPPEIKSQFMDYNNMVVKSRSERLGTKLIQSLEPHKPERKFPMDPERYVHNFSSVTLNALQVEALSLGPRFCDYSNKINQLDTDVQFENLFTQTTDMVPTSSDELTRFKTTLVDICQQYKNSKCTVKTPLTKQHRDALHVLRNDNTLIISKPDKGGGLVLMNKADYIN
;
A
#
# COMPACT_ATOMS: atom_id res chain seq x y z
N MET A 1 4.55 13.45 -39.34
CA MET A 1 4.41 14.84 -38.83
C MET A 1 5.72 15.38 -38.26
N LEU A 2 6.62 14.56 -37.69
CA LEU A 2 7.96 15.02 -37.30
C LEU A 2 8.91 15.27 -38.49
N ASP A 3 8.75 14.58 -39.62
CA ASP A 3 9.76 14.55 -40.68
C ASP A 3 9.98 15.89 -41.42
N ASN A 4 9.04 16.83 -41.32
CA ASN A 4 9.10 18.13 -42.01
C ASN A 4 9.69 19.27 -41.14
N LEU A 5 10.14 18.98 -39.92
CA LEU A 5 10.75 19.99 -39.06
C LEU A 5 12.25 20.19 -39.39
N PRO A 6 12.75 21.44 -39.30
CA PRO A 6 14.17 21.74 -39.42
C PRO A 6 15.01 20.87 -38.46
N PRO A 7 16.21 20.45 -38.86
CA PRO A 7 17.07 19.56 -38.07
C PRO A 7 17.33 20.08 -36.65
N GLU A 8 17.51 21.39 -36.47
CA GLU A 8 17.72 22.01 -35.16
C GLU A 8 16.50 21.90 -34.25
N ILE A 9 15.29 22.09 -34.77
CA ILE A 9 14.06 21.99 -33.97
C ILE A 9 13.80 20.53 -33.60
N LYS A 10 14.09 19.58 -34.50
CA LYS A 10 14.05 18.15 -34.18
C LYS A 10 15.03 17.80 -33.06
N SER A 11 16.27 18.29 -33.14
CA SER A 11 17.28 18.07 -32.09
C SER A 11 16.82 18.61 -30.75
N GLN A 12 16.38 19.87 -30.70
CA GLN A 12 15.88 20.50 -29.46
C GLN A 12 14.69 19.74 -28.86
N PHE A 13 13.76 19.27 -29.70
CA PHE A 13 12.63 18.47 -29.24
C PHE A 13 13.07 17.12 -28.65
N MET A 14 14.01 16.43 -29.30
CA MET A 14 14.52 15.14 -28.82
C MET A 14 15.30 15.33 -27.50
N ASP A 15 16.11 16.38 -27.40
CA ASP A 15 16.84 16.73 -26.18
C ASP A 15 15.88 17.02 -25.02
N TYR A 16 14.83 17.80 -25.27
CA TYR A 16 13.77 18.06 -24.30
C TYR A 16 13.07 16.77 -23.87
N ASN A 17 12.71 15.90 -24.82
CA ASN A 17 12.01 14.66 -24.51
C ASN A 17 12.89 13.72 -23.68
N ASN A 18 14.18 13.60 -24.03
CA ASN A 18 15.16 12.84 -23.27
C ASN A 18 15.34 13.40 -21.84
N MET A 19 15.42 14.72 -21.69
CA MET A 19 15.47 15.38 -20.39
C MET A 19 14.21 15.04 -19.56
N VAL A 20 13.02 15.15 -20.14
CA VAL A 20 11.75 14.85 -19.44
C VAL A 20 11.68 13.38 -19.02
N VAL A 21 12.06 12.44 -19.90
CA VAL A 21 12.10 11.00 -19.60
C VAL A 21 13.08 10.73 -18.45
N LYS A 22 14.28 11.31 -18.52
CA LYS A 22 15.31 11.16 -17.48
C LYS A 22 14.84 11.71 -16.14
N SER A 23 14.31 12.93 -16.09
CA SER A 23 13.81 13.52 -14.84
C SER A 23 12.63 12.75 -14.25
N ARG A 24 11.75 12.18 -15.09
CA ARG A 24 10.67 11.30 -14.62
C ARG A 24 11.21 10.01 -14.02
N SER A 25 12.19 9.39 -14.68
CA SER A 25 12.86 8.18 -14.20
C SER A 25 13.57 8.43 -12.87
N GLU A 26 14.35 9.51 -12.75
CA GLU A 26 15.04 9.89 -11.52
C GLU A 26 14.07 10.14 -10.37
N ARG A 27 12.96 10.85 -10.63
CA ARG A 27 11.91 11.12 -9.63
C ARG A 27 11.20 9.84 -9.20
N LEU A 28 10.98 8.89 -10.10
CA LEU A 28 10.44 7.58 -9.76
C LEU A 28 11.44 6.77 -8.93
N GLY A 29 12.72 6.76 -9.33
CA GLY A 29 13.79 6.08 -8.61
C GLY A 29 13.94 6.59 -7.18
N THR A 30 13.96 7.91 -6.98
CA THR A 30 14.02 8.51 -5.63
C THR A 30 12.79 8.14 -4.79
N LYS A 31 11.58 8.18 -5.36
CA LYS A 31 10.37 7.76 -4.65
C LYS A 31 10.41 6.28 -4.26
N LEU A 32 10.90 5.41 -5.15
CA LEU A 32 11.02 3.98 -4.87
C LEU A 32 12.05 3.75 -3.76
N ILE A 33 13.22 4.38 -3.82
CA ILE A 33 14.24 4.29 -2.77
C ILE A 33 13.68 4.78 -1.42
N GLN A 34 12.97 5.92 -1.40
CA GLN A 34 12.31 6.41 -0.19
C GLN A 34 11.24 5.45 0.33
N SER A 35 10.49 4.77 -0.55
CA SER A 35 9.50 3.78 -0.14
C SER A 35 10.11 2.48 0.39
N LEU A 36 11.38 2.21 0.07
CA LEU A 36 12.15 1.09 0.60
C LEU A 36 12.75 1.40 1.97
N GLU A 37 12.77 2.67 2.40
CA GLU A 37 13.14 2.99 3.78
C GLU A 37 12.13 2.32 4.72
N PRO A 38 12.59 1.51 5.69
CA PRO A 38 11.71 0.84 6.62
C PRO A 38 11.03 1.89 7.50
N HIS A 39 9.84 2.33 7.11
CA HIS A 39 8.91 2.98 8.02
C HIS A 39 8.72 2.02 9.19
N LYS A 40 9.27 2.38 10.37
CA LYS A 40 9.06 1.58 11.57
C LYS A 40 7.55 1.53 11.79
N PRO A 41 6.92 0.35 11.74
CA PRO A 41 5.48 0.25 11.96
C PRO A 41 5.18 0.84 13.34
N GLU A 42 4.19 1.73 13.42
CA GLU A 42 3.75 2.29 14.70
C GLU A 42 3.28 1.14 15.59
N ARG A 43 4.01 0.91 16.69
CA ARG A 43 3.78 -0.23 17.59
C ARG A 43 2.89 0.11 18.78
N LYS A 44 2.39 1.35 18.85
CA LYS A 44 1.63 1.88 19.98
C LYS A 44 0.57 2.83 19.46
N PHE A 45 -0.54 2.91 20.18
CA PHE A 45 -1.52 3.96 19.97
C PHE A 45 -0.93 5.34 20.31
N PRO A 46 -1.42 6.41 19.67
CA PRO A 46 -1.10 7.78 20.08
C PRO A 46 -1.52 7.99 21.55
N MET A 47 -0.78 8.85 22.26
CA MET A 47 -1.06 9.15 23.68
C MET A 47 -2.45 9.78 23.90
N ASP A 48 -2.95 10.49 22.90
CA ASP A 48 -4.25 11.15 22.92
C ASP A 48 -5.04 10.76 21.66
N PRO A 49 -5.73 9.61 21.67
CA PRO A 49 -6.48 9.11 20.52
C PRO A 49 -7.59 10.04 20.04
N GLU A 50 -8.26 10.75 20.96
CA GLU A 50 -9.41 11.61 20.66
C GLU A 50 -9.03 12.78 19.76
N ARG A 51 -7.79 13.28 19.87
CA ARG A 51 -7.27 14.33 19.01
C ARG A 51 -7.26 13.96 17.52
N TYR A 52 -7.22 12.67 17.20
CA TYR A 52 -7.14 12.17 15.83
C TYR A 52 -8.48 11.69 15.28
N VAL A 53 -9.52 11.59 16.11
CA VAL A 53 -10.84 11.07 15.71
C VAL A 53 -11.89 12.17 15.82
N HIS A 54 -12.29 12.73 14.69
CA HIS A 54 -13.31 13.76 14.61
C HIS A 54 -14.66 13.13 14.32
N ASN A 55 -15.49 12.96 15.35
CA ASN A 55 -16.81 12.37 15.21
C ASN A 55 -17.90 13.45 15.08
N PHE A 56 -18.44 13.59 13.88
CA PHE A 56 -19.62 14.41 13.56
C PHE A 56 -20.85 13.55 13.23
N SER A 57 -20.79 12.25 13.51
CA SER A 57 -21.92 11.34 13.34
C SER A 57 -22.81 11.29 14.59
N SER A 58 -23.96 10.64 14.48
CA SER A 58 -24.84 10.37 15.62
C SER A 58 -24.39 9.18 16.48
N VAL A 59 -23.34 8.46 16.07
CA VAL A 59 -22.88 7.24 16.73
C VAL A 59 -21.91 7.56 17.86
N THR A 60 -22.13 6.95 19.03
CA THR A 60 -21.19 7.01 20.15
C THR A 60 -20.08 5.97 19.97
N LEU A 61 -18.83 6.43 19.89
CA LEU A 61 -17.67 5.56 19.78
C LEU A 61 -17.23 5.05 21.15
N ASN A 62 -16.90 3.77 21.25
CA ASN A 62 -16.26 3.20 22.43
C ASN A 62 -14.72 3.38 22.37
N ALA A 63 -14.05 3.13 23.49
CA ALA A 63 -12.60 3.30 23.63
C ALA A 63 -11.80 2.53 22.55
N LEU A 64 -12.16 1.27 22.29
CA LEU A 64 -11.48 0.44 21.28
C LEU A 64 -11.63 1.01 19.86
N GLN A 65 -12.79 1.58 19.54
CA GLN A 65 -13.04 2.24 18.25
C GLN A 65 -12.21 3.51 18.13
N VAL A 66 -12.16 4.33 19.18
CA VAL A 66 -11.35 5.56 19.18
C VAL A 66 -9.86 5.22 19.05
N GLU A 67 -9.34 4.27 19.83
CA GLU A 67 -7.95 3.81 19.74
C GLU A 67 -7.62 3.31 18.32
N ALA A 68 -8.45 2.43 17.76
CA ALA A 68 -8.22 1.88 16.44
C ALA A 68 -8.28 2.95 15.32
N LEU A 69 -9.25 3.86 15.37
CA LEU A 69 -9.42 4.93 14.38
C LEU A 69 -8.33 6.00 14.50
N SER A 70 -7.77 6.21 15.69
CA SER A 70 -6.71 7.21 15.93
C SER A 70 -5.40 6.91 15.19
N LEU A 71 -5.18 5.66 14.76
CA LEU A 71 -4.06 5.27 13.90
C LEU A 71 -4.19 5.86 12.49
N GLY A 72 -5.40 6.28 12.10
CA GLY A 72 -5.67 6.98 10.87
C GLY A 72 -5.67 6.10 9.60
N PRO A 73 -6.01 6.70 8.45
CA PRO A 73 -6.25 5.95 7.21
C PRO A 73 -4.98 5.40 6.55
N ARG A 74 -3.79 5.83 7.00
CA ARG A 74 -2.50 5.34 6.49
C ARG A 74 -1.93 4.19 7.30
N PHE A 75 -2.58 3.80 8.40
CA PHE A 75 -2.14 2.67 9.18
C PHE A 75 -2.37 1.38 8.41
N CYS A 76 -1.30 0.62 8.19
CA CYS A 76 -1.36 -0.70 7.59
C CYS A 76 -1.38 -1.76 8.69
N ASP A 77 -2.52 -2.42 8.90
CA ASP A 77 -2.55 -3.64 9.71
C ASP A 77 -2.03 -4.82 8.90
N TYR A 78 -1.34 -5.74 9.57
CA TYR A 78 -0.87 -6.96 8.94
C TYR A 78 -2.00 -8.01 9.03
N SER A 79 -2.44 -8.50 7.87
CA SER A 79 -3.31 -9.68 7.85
C SER A 79 -2.48 -10.90 8.26
N ASN A 80 -2.93 -11.61 9.28
CA ASN A 80 -2.37 -12.92 9.63
C ASN A 80 -2.79 -14.03 8.64
N LYS A 81 -3.72 -13.74 7.72
CA LYS A 81 -4.18 -14.67 6.70
C LYS A 81 -3.61 -14.28 5.35
N ILE A 82 -2.71 -15.12 4.85
CA ILE A 82 -2.19 -15.06 3.48
C ILE A 82 -3.24 -15.69 2.56
N ASN A 83 -3.61 -14.99 1.49
CA ASN A 83 -4.41 -15.58 0.42
C ASN A 83 -3.49 -16.48 -0.41
N GLN A 84 -3.60 -17.79 -0.21
CA GLN A 84 -2.73 -18.79 -0.82
C GLN A 84 -2.77 -18.71 -2.35
N LEU A 85 -3.97 -18.67 -2.93
CA LEU A 85 -4.17 -18.62 -4.38
C LEU A 85 -3.61 -17.35 -4.99
N ASP A 86 -3.93 -16.19 -4.40
CA ASP A 86 -3.41 -14.92 -4.89
C ASP A 86 -1.88 -14.88 -4.79
N THR A 87 -1.30 -15.40 -3.71
CA THR A 87 0.15 -15.51 -3.55
C THR A 87 0.77 -16.37 -4.66
N ASP A 88 0.22 -17.55 -4.92
CA ASP A 88 0.71 -18.43 -5.99
C ASP A 88 0.68 -17.73 -7.35
N VAL A 89 -0.43 -17.04 -7.67
CA VAL A 89 -0.57 -16.25 -8.91
C VAL A 89 0.47 -15.13 -8.99
N GLN A 90 0.75 -14.42 -7.89
CA GLN A 90 1.76 -13.36 -7.89
C GLN A 90 3.17 -13.90 -8.15
N PHE A 91 3.52 -15.07 -7.59
CA PHE A 91 4.81 -15.72 -7.85
C PHE A 91 4.91 -16.26 -9.29
N GLU A 92 3.83 -16.78 -9.86
CA GLU A 92 3.78 -17.15 -11.29
C GLU A 92 3.94 -15.94 -12.21
N ASN A 93 3.30 -14.81 -11.87
CA ASN A 93 3.43 -13.56 -12.61
C ASN A 93 4.88 -13.04 -12.54
N LEU A 94 5.51 -13.10 -11.37
CA LEU A 94 6.92 -12.74 -11.20
C LEU A 94 7.83 -13.62 -12.08
N PHE A 95 7.60 -14.93 -12.13
CA PHE A 95 8.33 -15.82 -13.03
C PHE A 95 8.10 -15.45 -14.51
N THR A 96 6.86 -15.14 -14.88
CA THR A 96 6.50 -14.74 -16.25
C THR A 96 7.22 -13.47 -16.68
N GLN A 97 7.42 -12.53 -15.76
CA GLN A 97 8.19 -11.29 -16.02
C GLN A 97 9.68 -11.52 -16.28
N THR A 98 10.20 -12.73 -16.08
CA THR A 98 11.59 -13.09 -16.41
C THR A 98 11.73 -13.90 -17.69
N THR A 99 10.64 -14.15 -18.42
CA THR A 99 10.64 -15.04 -19.60
C THR A 99 11.33 -14.44 -20.83
N ASP A 100 11.48 -13.12 -20.87
CA ASP A 100 12.24 -12.40 -21.89
C ASP A 100 13.76 -12.50 -21.65
N MET A 101 14.18 -12.96 -20.48
CA MET A 101 15.59 -13.16 -20.13
C MET A 101 16.08 -14.54 -20.61
N VAL A 102 17.34 -14.59 -21.06
CA VAL A 102 17.99 -15.86 -21.43
C VAL A 102 18.75 -16.41 -20.22
N PRO A 103 18.43 -17.62 -19.74
CA PRO A 103 19.16 -18.23 -18.63
C PRO A 103 20.58 -18.61 -19.06
N THR A 104 21.54 -18.43 -18.15
CA THR A 104 22.96 -18.79 -18.39
C THR A 104 23.15 -20.30 -18.62
N SER A 105 22.30 -21.13 -18.01
CA SER A 105 22.27 -22.59 -18.21
C SER A 105 20.89 -23.17 -17.81
N SER A 106 20.63 -24.42 -18.19
CA SER A 106 19.44 -25.15 -17.75
C SER A 106 19.41 -25.34 -16.23
N ASP A 107 20.58 -25.52 -15.61
CA ASP A 107 20.71 -25.72 -14.16
C ASP A 107 20.36 -24.43 -13.40
N GLU A 108 20.80 -23.26 -13.89
CA GLU A 108 20.47 -21.97 -13.28
C GLU A 108 18.97 -21.65 -13.40
N LEU A 109 18.34 -21.98 -14.55
CA LEU A 109 16.89 -21.85 -14.68
C LEU A 109 16.14 -22.73 -13.67
N THR A 110 16.60 -23.97 -13.51
CA THR A 110 16.01 -24.92 -12.55
C THR A 110 16.18 -24.42 -11.12
N ARG A 111 17.38 -24.00 -10.75
CA ARG A 111 17.69 -23.41 -9.45
C ARG A 111 16.84 -22.18 -9.16
N PHE A 112 16.64 -21.29 -10.14
CA PHE A 112 15.79 -20.12 -10.01
C PHE A 112 14.33 -20.50 -9.72
N LYS A 113 13.76 -21.43 -10.50
CA LYS A 113 12.39 -21.95 -10.27
C LYS A 113 12.24 -22.55 -8.89
N THR A 114 13.16 -23.42 -8.47
CA THR A 114 13.14 -24.03 -7.13
C THR A 114 13.22 -22.97 -6.05
N THR A 115 14.10 -21.97 -6.21
CA THR A 115 14.23 -20.86 -5.25
C THR A 115 12.94 -20.06 -5.14
N LEU A 116 12.26 -19.76 -6.25
CA LEU A 116 10.96 -19.07 -6.23
C LEU A 116 9.88 -19.89 -5.51
N VAL A 117 9.80 -21.19 -5.77
CA VAL A 117 8.87 -22.10 -5.10
C VAL A 117 9.16 -22.16 -3.60
N ASP A 118 10.43 -22.27 -3.22
CA ASP A 118 10.86 -22.29 -1.82
C ASP A 118 10.51 -20.98 -1.11
N ILE A 119 10.74 -19.83 -1.74
CA ILE A 119 10.37 -18.52 -1.18
C ILE A 119 8.85 -18.41 -1.04
N CYS A 120 8.08 -18.82 -2.05
CA CYS A 120 6.62 -18.81 -1.99
C CYS A 120 6.12 -19.66 -0.82
N GLN A 121 6.66 -20.87 -0.68
CA GLN A 121 6.28 -21.79 0.39
C GLN A 121 6.70 -21.26 1.77
N GLN A 122 7.89 -20.66 1.89
CA GLN A 122 8.33 -20.01 3.12
C GLN A 122 7.42 -18.84 3.47
N TYR A 123 7.07 -17.99 2.52
CA TYR A 123 6.16 -16.86 2.74
C TYR A 123 4.79 -17.35 3.23
N LYS A 124 4.18 -18.32 2.55
CA LYS A 124 2.86 -18.90 2.89
C LYS A 124 2.82 -19.54 4.28
N ASN A 125 3.94 -20.11 4.74
CA ASN A 125 4.04 -20.79 6.04
C ASN A 125 4.63 -19.94 7.15
N SER A 126 5.19 -18.77 6.84
CA SER A 126 5.80 -17.89 7.83
C SER A 126 4.73 -17.34 8.76
N LYS A 127 4.89 -17.59 10.06
CA LYS A 127 4.06 -16.94 11.08
C LYS A 127 4.48 -15.49 11.18
N CYS A 128 3.57 -14.56 10.88
CA CYS A 128 3.79 -13.15 11.12
C CYS A 128 3.93 -12.92 12.64
N THR A 129 5.12 -12.58 13.10
CA THR A 129 5.43 -12.27 14.52
C THR A 129 5.36 -10.77 14.82
N VAL A 130 4.88 -9.96 13.86
CA VAL A 130 4.83 -8.52 14.02
C VAL A 130 3.81 -8.15 15.10
N LYS A 131 4.29 -7.52 16.17
CA LYS A 131 3.45 -6.95 17.22
C LYS A 131 2.74 -5.71 16.68
N THR A 132 1.48 -5.87 16.32
CA THR A 132 0.56 -4.78 15.96
C THR A 132 -0.15 -4.27 17.23
N PRO A 133 -0.41 -2.95 17.34
CA PRO A 133 -1.22 -2.41 18.43
C PRO A 133 -2.68 -2.91 18.37
N LEU A 134 -3.17 -3.34 17.20
CA LEU A 134 -4.55 -3.83 17.03
C LEU A 134 -4.74 -5.27 17.54
N THR A 135 -5.50 -5.41 18.63
CA THR A 135 -5.97 -6.71 19.12
C THR A 135 -7.16 -7.22 18.31
N LYS A 136 -7.61 -8.45 18.57
CA LYS A 136 -8.83 -8.99 17.96
C LYS A 136 -10.06 -8.12 18.28
N GLN A 137 -10.18 -7.65 19.52
CA GLN A 137 -11.30 -6.80 19.96
C GLN A 137 -11.37 -5.48 19.18
N HIS A 138 -10.22 -4.87 18.87
CA HIS A 138 -10.19 -3.68 18.02
C HIS A 138 -10.71 -3.98 16.61
N ARG A 139 -10.31 -5.10 16.01
CA ARG A 139 -10.76 -5.51 14.67
C ARG A 139 -12.26 -5.79 14.65
N ASP A 140 -12.77 -6.47 15.67
CA ASP A 140 -14.20 -6.75 15.81
C ASP A 140 -14.99 -5.44 15.96
N ALA A 141 -14.49 -4.48 16.76
CA ALA A 141 -15.11 -3.17 16.95
C ALA A 141 -15.10 -2.30 15.67
N LEU A 142 -14.02 -2.36 14.88
CA LEU A 142 -13.94 -1.73 13.55
C LEU A 142 -14.89 -2.40 12.54
N HIS A 143 -15.07 -3.72 12.63
CA HIS A 143 -15.97 -4.45 11.73
C HIS A 143 -17.43 -4.00 11.94
N VAL A 144 -17.84 -3.75 13.18
CA VAL A 144 -19.15 -3.16 13.50
C VAL A 144 -19.33 -1.82 12.79
N LEU A 145 -18.37 -0.89 12.91
CA LEU A 145 -18.44 0.42 12.26
C LEU A 145 -18.43 0.32 10.73
N ARG A 146 -17.62 -0.57 10.17
CA ARG A 146 -17.51 -0.76 8.72
C ARG A 146 -18.82 -1.26 8.10
N ASN A 147 -19.57 -2.08 8.85
CA ASN A 147 -20.83 -2.64 8.38
C ASN A 147 -22.01 -1.68 8.58
N ASP A 148 -21.81 -0.55 9.26
CA ASP A 148 -22.82 0.49 9.39
C ASP A 148 -22.89 1.33 8.10
N ASN A 149 -23.88 1.01 7.27
CA ASN A 149 -24.12 1.69 5.99
C ASN A 149 -24.60 3.15 6.16
N THR A 150 -24.92 3.58 7.38
CA THR A 150 -25.34 4.94 7.69
C THR A 150 -24.17 5.87 7.96
N LEU A 151 -22.95 5.34 8.09
CA LEU A 151 -21.74 6.11 8.38
C LEU A 151 -20.87 6.31 7.15
N ILE A 152 -20.15 7.44 7.15
CA ILE A 152 -19.00 7.70 6.27
C ILE A 152 -17.78 7.90 7.14
N ILE A 153 -16.73 7.15 6.82
CA ILE A 153 -15.40 7.22 7.43
C ILE A 153 -14.47 7.79 6.37
N SER A 154 -13.89 8.95 6.61
CA SER A 154 -13.07 9.65 5.62
C SER A 154 -11.81 10.28 6.22
N LYS A 155 -10.86 10.63 5.35
CA LYS A 155 -9.68 11.40 5.74
C LYS A 155 -10.05 12.89 5.88
N PRO A 156 -9.51 13.62 6.87
CA PRO A 156 -9.63 15.07 6.92
C PRO A 156 -8.85 15.73 5.77
N ASP A 157 -9.25 16.95 5.41
CA ASP A 157 -8.55 17.76 4.41
C ASP A 157 -7.12 18.12 4.85
N LYS A 158 -6.93 18.34 6.16
CA LYS A 158 -5.64 18.66 6.78
C LYS A 158 -5.37 17.74 7.97
N GLY A 159 -4.13 17.25 8.08
CA GLY A 159 -3.67 16.42 9.20
C GLY A 159 -3.74 14.90 8.93
N GLY A 160 -3.39 14.12 9.96
CA GLY A 160 -3.29 12.66 9.90
C GLY A 160 -4.44 11.90 10.57
N GLY A 161 -5.51 12.60 10.96
CA GLY A 161 -6.64 12.02 11.67
C GLY A 161 -7.68 11.37 10.77
N LEU A 162 -8.87 11.17 11.32
CA LEU A 162 -10.00 10.52 10.65
C LEU A 162 -11.30 11.24 11.03
N VAL A 163 -12.23 11.33 10.08
CA VAL A 163 -13.53 11.99 10.24
C VAL A 163 -14.65 10.97 10.08
N LEU A 164 -15.55 10.92 11.05
CA LEU A 164 -16.80 10.15 11.01
C LEU A 164 -17.99 11.10 10.82
N MET A 165 -18.88 10.77 9.90
CA MET A 165 -20.10 11.54 9.61
C MET A 165 -21.27 10.60 9.32
N ASN A 166 -22.49 11.08 9.50
CA ASN A 166 -23.63 10.38 8.94
C ASN A 166 -23.60 10.54 7.41
N LYS A 167 -23.88 9.45 6.70
CA LYS A 167 -23.94 9.39 5.25
C LYS A 167 -25.00 10.34 4.68
N ALA A 168 -26.14 10.46 5.37
CA ALA A 168 -27.21 11.36 4.99
C ALA A 168 -26.74 12.83 4.98
N ASP A 169 -25.96 13.24 5.97
CA ASP A 169 -25.50 14.64 6.10
C ASP A 169 -24.41 15.00 5.07
N TYR A 170 -23.71 14.00 4.52
CA TYR A 170 -22.59 14.19 3.60
C TYR A 170 -22.97 14.12 2.11
N ILE A 171 -23.99 13.32 1.75
CA ILE A 171 -24.39 13.09 0.36
C ILE A 171 -25.49 14.08 -0.11
N ASN A 172 -26.05 14.88 0.80
CA ASN A 172 -27.01 15.93 0.46
C ASN A 172 -26.44 17.01 -0.46
#